data_AF-A0A8J1VX65-F1
#
_entry.id   AF-A0A8J1VX65-F1
#
_cell.length_a   1.000
_cell.length_b   1.000
_cell.length_c   1.000
_cell.angle_alpha   90.00
_cell.angle_beta   90.00
_cell.angle_gamma   90.00
#
_symmetry.space_group_name_H-M   'P 1'
#
loop_
_entity.id
_entity.type
_entity.pdbx_description
1 polymer ?
#
loop_
_entity_poly.entity_id
_entity_poly.type
_entity_poly.pdbx_seq_one_letter_code
_entity_poly.pdbx_strand_id
1 'polypeptide(L)'
;MFTSRSVSSWLYAGRRDFPRSLGIRHTAHELVGIKQTNLLCFESRIFSRNKPVSNHDINSTLRFHPRPLSRSNTLAFVPRNFRTMATEASQEAGSAASTPAALLEPIANNLKSVLAKVEEAASSRQQESSTSNESGGIKVRLVAVSKTKPSDMIREAYRHGQRYFGENYVQELAQKMEELTDLPDIRWHFIGHLQSNKAQQLLKGAKVLVDKNGASVEVEQSKVEAPRLNLTVETVDSEKLAKLLNQTVEKLFPTAALDIFLQLNSSGEESKNGISAEDLLPLANFIWKTCPNLRLKGLMTIGAPDYSGCRTEDFALLQSCRKQLQEAMADLDAETLLRQGYSSSTGEQGRKVGLELSMGMSNDFTIAIKEGSTSVRVGSSIFGAREKK
;
A
#
# COMPACT_ATOMS: atom_id res chain seq x y z
N MET A 1 -25.42 -63.01 12.92
CA MET A 1 -23.95 -63.11 12.77
C MET A 1 -23.66 -64.13 11.69
N PHE A 2 -23.15 -63.70 10.54
CA PHE A 2 -22.23 -64.42 9.63
C PHE A 2 -22.20 -63.62 8.32
N THR A 3 -21.12 -62.87 8.13
CA THR A 3 -20.77 -62.29 6.83
C THR A 3 -19.91 -63.26 6.05
N SER A 4 -20.26 -63.39 4.78
CA SER A 4 -19.67 -64.21 3.73
C SER A 4 -18.18 -63.94 3.48
N ARG A 5 -17.44 -65.03 3.22
CA ARG A 5 -16.13 -65.09 2.56
C ARG A 5 -16.33 -65.49 1.09
N SER A 6 -15.56 -64.90 0.18
CA SER A 6 -15.28 -65.38 -1.19
C SER A 6 -14.37 -64.36 -1.90
N VAL A 7 -13.38 -64.66 -2.74
CA VAL A 7 -12.75 -65.88 -3.26
C VAL A 7 -11.30 -65.50 -3.65
N SER A 8 -10.47 -66.53 -3.66
CA SER A 8 -9.04 -66.72 -3.91
C SER A 8 -8.51 -66.49 -5.34
N SER A 9 -7.16 -66.38 -5.40
CA SER A 9 -6.23 -66.92 -6.44
C SER A 9 -6.05 -66.06 -7.71
N TRP A 10 -4.85 -65.76 -8.23
CA TRP A 10 -3.76 -66.64 -8.74
C TRP A 10 -2.41 -65.85 -8.78
N LEU A 11 -1.32 -66.37 -8.18
CA LEU A 11 -0.14 -67.01 -8.84
C LEU A 11 0.66 -66.14 -9.84
N TYR A 12 1.88 -65.69 -9.50
CA TYR A 12 3.16 -66.30 -9.93
C TYR A 12 4.41 -65.55 -9.38
N ALA A 13 5.50 -66.31 -9.27
CA ALA A 13 6.74 -66.03 -8.54
C ALA A 13 7.80 -65.21 -9.30
N GLY A 14 8.73 -64.59 -8.55
CA GLY A 14 9.99 -64.05 -9.10
C GLY A 14 10.86 -63.29 -8.08
N ARG A 15 11.85 -63.98 -7.52
CA ARG A 15 12.87 -63.58 -6.52
C ARG A 15 13.78 -62.40 -6.99
N ARG A 16 14.09 -61.41 -6.12
CA ARG A 16 15.35 -61.19 -5.32
C ARG A 16 16.63 -61.00 -6.18
N ASP A 17 17.61 -60.14 -5.93
CA ASP A 17 18.02 -59.32 -4.77
C ASP A 17 19.02 -58.22 -5.25
N PHE A 18 19.25 -57.23 -4.36
CA PHE A 18 20.30 -56.19 -4.33
C PHE A 18 21.75 -56.71 -4.49
N PRO A 19 22.75 -55.85 -4.81
CA PRO A 19 23.62 -55.33 -3.73
C PRO A 19 24.20 -53.90 -3.89
N ARG A 20 24.79 -53.42 -2.78
CA ARG A 20 25.47 -52.14 -2.55
C ARG A 20 27.00 -52.19 -2.77
N SER A 21 27.57 -51.02 -3.10
CA SER A 21 28.82 -50.37 -2.57
C SER A 21 30.24 -50.61 -3.13
N LEU A 22 31.01 -49.49 -3.08
CA LEU A 22 32.48 -49.23 -3.14
C LEU A 22 33.15 -49.26 -4.54
N GLY A 23 34.07 -48.38 -4.95
CA GLY A 23 34.77 -47.20 -4.39
C GLY A 23 35.92 -46.72 -5.32
N ILE A 24 36.14 -45.40 -5.41
CA ILE A 24 37.36 -44.57 -5.68
C ILE A 24 38.54 -45.06 -6.58
N ARG A 25 38.92 -44.31 -7.65
CA ARG A 25 40.18 -43.49 -7.85
C ARG A 25 40.61 -43.27 -9.33
N HIS A 26 41.02 -42.01 -9.59
CA HIS A 26 41.95 -41.44 -10.61
C HIS A 26 41.68 -41.70 -12.11
N THR A 27 41.81 -40.73 -13.03
CA THR A 27 43.02 -39.95 -13.39
C THR A 27 42.70 -38.63 -14.11
N ALA A 28 43.67 -37.70 -14.06
CA ALA A 28 43.76 -36.44 -14.80
C ALA A 28 44.39 -36.64 -16.21
N HIS A 29 44.19 -35.68 -17.12
CA HIS A 29 45.10 -35.21 -18.20
C HIS A 29 44.37 -34.07 -18.95
N GLU A 30 44.82 -32.81 -18.83
CA GLU A 30 45.74 -32.06 -19.73
C GLU A 30 45.00 -31.21 -20.79
N LEU A 31 45.06 -29.86 -20.67
CA LEU A 31 45.87 -28.90 -21.46
C LEU A 31 45.13 -28.43 -22.74
N VAL A 32 45.09 -27.16 -23.18
CA VAL A 32 46.10 -26.10 -23.39
C VAL A 32 45.34 -24.75 -23.54
N GLY A 33 45.71 -23.67 -22.85
CA GLY A 33 46.35 -22.46 -23.43
C GLY A 33 45.32 -21.34 -23.79
N ILE A 34 45.56 -20.02 -23.77
CA ILE A 34 46.76 -19.18 -23.88
C ILE A 34 46.47 -17.79 -23.26
N LYS A 35 47.49 -17.26 -22.56
CA LYS A 35 47.94 -15.87 -22.29
C LYS A 35 47.07 -14.63 -22.60
N GLN A 36 46.96 -13.76 -21.57
CA GLN A 36 47.48 -12.38 -21.45
C GLN A 36 47.31 -11.40 -22.64
N THR A 37 46.65 -10.24 -22.44
CA THR A 37 47.26 -8.88 -22.41
C THR A 37 46.24 -7.72 -22.45
N ASN A 38 46.52 -6.70 -21.62
CA ASN A 38 46.51 -5.24 -21.88
C ASN A 38 45.23 -4.39 -22.10
N LEU A 39 45.19 -3.31 -21.27
CA LEU A 39 44.89 -1.89 -21.58
C LEU A 39 43.45 -1.53 -22.06
N LEU A 40 42.70 -0.60 -21.43
CA LEU A 40 43.02 0.82 -21.26
C LEU A 40 42.16 1.47 -20.15
N CYS A 41 42.79 2.29 -19.31
CA CYS A 41 42.18 3.46 -18.71
C CYS A 41 41.84 4.48 -19.79
N PHE A 42 40.73 5.23 -19.66
CA PHE A 42 40.73 6.64 -20.07
C PHE A 42 39.77 7.47 -19.22
N GLU A 43 40.31 8.61 -18.77
CA GLU A 43 39.75 9.58 -17.86
C GLU A 43 38.58 10.40 -18.42
N SER A 44 37.74 10.85 -17.49
CA SER A 44 37.16 12.18 -17.35
C SER A 44 37.54 13.23 -18.40
N ARG A 45 36.55 13.76 -19.14
CA ARG A 45 36.61 15.12 -19.68
C ARG A 45 35.30 15.88 -19.48
N ILE A 46 35.39 16.81 -18.54
CA ILE A 46 34.59 18.04 -18.44
C ILE A 46 34.76 18.83 -19.75
N PHE A 47 33.67 19.27 -20.36
CA PHE A 47 33.70 20.31 -21.38
C PHE A 47 32.80 21.48 -20.99
N SER A 48 33.45 22.51 -20.44
CA SER A 48 32.95 23.87 -20.37
C SER A 48 33.12 24.52 -21.73
N ARG A 49 32.08 25.16 -22.26
CA ARG A 49 32.23 26.24 -23.25
C ARG A 49 31.39 27.42 -22.84
N ASN A 50 32.08 28.54 -22.75
CA ASN A 50 31.65 29.83 -22.27
C ASN A 50 31.93 30.85 -23.39
N LYS A 51 31.10 31.91 -23.46
CA LYS A 51 31.28 33.23 -24.12
C LYS A 51 30.89 33.37 -25.61
N PRO A 52 30.63 34.61 -26.12
CA PRO A 52 30.62 35.92 -25.43
C PRO A 52 29.37 36.80 -25.64
N VAL A 53 29.27 37.84 -24.79
CA VAL A 53 28.46 39.05 -24.92
C VAL A 53 29.20 40.07 -25.81
N SER A 54 28.48 40.81 -26.66
CA SER A 54 28.96 42.04 -27.30
C SER A 54 27.93 43.17 -27.15
N ASN A 55 28.43 44.41 -27.10
CA ASN A 55 27.76 45.66 -26.73
C ASN A 55 27.77 46.65 -27.92
N HIS A 56 26.85 47.64 -27.90
CA HIS A 56 26.73 48.85 -28.77
C HIS A 56 25.95 48.66 -30.10
N ASP A 57 25.05 49.53 -30.60
CA ASP A 57 24.75 50.97 -30.44
C ASP A 57 23.21 51.26 -30.56
N ILE A 58 22.59 52.16 -29.76
CA ILE A 58 22.23 53.60 -29.92
C ILE A 58 21.19 53.98 -31.01
N ASN A 59 20.17 54.76 -30.57
CA ASN A 59 19.14 55.59 -31.26
C ASN A 59 17.85 54.86 -31.73
N SER A 60 16.62 55.32 -31.45
CA SER A 60 16.13 56.70 -31.38
C SER A 60 14.72 56.83 -30.74
N THR A 61 14.51 57.92 -29.99
CA THR A 61 13.27 58.75 -29.89
C THR A 61 11.93 58.15 -29.44
N LEU A 62 11.42 58.56 -28.25
CA LEU A 62 10.30 59.51 -28.13
C LEU A 62 9.97 59.84 -26.67
N ARG A 63 9.71 61.14 -26.43
CA ARG A 63 9.51 61.79 -25.15
C ARG A 63 8.05 61.72 -24.66
N PHE A 64 7.99 61.92 -23.35
CA PHE A 64 6.88 62.01 -22.40
C PHE A 64 5.95 63.24 -22.52
N HIS A 65 4.79 63.11 -21.83
CA HIS A 65 3.85 64.11 -21.22
C HIS A 65 2.64 64.63 -22.05
N PRO A 66 1.55 65.14 -21.42
CA PRO A 66 0.69 64.63 -20.32
C PRO A 66 -0.85 64.81 -20.60
N ARG A 67 -1.72 64.53 -19.60
CA ARG A 67 -3.22 64.56 -19.61
C ARG A 67 -3.88 65.92 -19.97
N PRO A 68 -5.22 66.00 -20.25
CA PRO A 68 -6.25 66.29 -19.20
C PRO A 68 -7.67 65.68 -19.44
N LEU A 69 -8.40 65.19 -18.41
CA LEU A 69 -9.56 65.76 -17.64
C LEU A 69 -11.00 65.73 -18.25
N SER A 70 -11.94 65.48 -17.33
CA SER A 70 -13.38 65.87 -17.23
C SER A 70 -14.34 64.66 -17.24
N ARG A 71 -15.40 64.50 -16.42
CA ARG A 71 -16.19 65.34 -15.47
C ARG A 71 -16.96 64.36 -14.53
N SER A 72 -16.83 64.45 -13.21
CA SER A 72 -17.78 65.05 -12.23
C SER A 72 -19.18 64.41 -12.10
N ASN A 73 -19.51 63.86 -10.91
CA ASN A 73 -20.54 64.48 -10.08
C ASN A 73 -20.39 64.10 -8.59
N THR A 74 -20.78 65.06 -7.76
CA THR A 74 -20.44 65.30 -6.35
C THR A 74 -21.72 65.22 -5.50
N LEU A 75 -21.63 64.76 -4.25
CA LEU A 75 -22.44 65.15 -3.07
C LEU A 75 -22.00 64.23 -1.90
N ALA A 76 -21.72 64.64 -0.67
CA ALA A 76 -21.42 65.91 -0.01
C ALA A 76 -20.72 65.57 1.33
N PHE A 77 -19.86 66.48 1.76
CA PHE A 77 -19.14 66.56 3.05
C PHE A 77 -20.15 66.94 4.18
N VAL A 78 -19.98 66.72 5.49
CA VAL A 78 -19.10 67.33 6.54
C VAL A 78 -19.29 66.52 7.89
N PRO A 79 -18.55 66.72 9.02
CA PRO A 79 -17.80 65.66 9.72
C PRO A 79 -17.86 65.75 11.29
N ARG A 80 -16.81 65.24 11.97
CA ARG A 80 -16.33 65.45 13.38
C ARG A 80 -16.74 64.38 14.39
N ASN A 81 -15.93 63.93 15.36
CA ASN A 81 -14.52 64.10 15.73
C ASN A 81 -14.15 63.06 16.82
N PHE A 82 -12.91 62.53 16.76
CA PHE A 82 -11.96 62.19 17.84
C PHE A 82 -12.38 61.49 19.17
N ARG A 83 -11.78 60.30 19.43
CA ARG A 83 -10.80 60.01 20.53
C ARG A 83 -10.36 58.53 20.45
N THR A 84 -9.11 58.23 20.09
CA THR A 84 -7.97 57.84 20.97
C THR A 84 -8.26 56.66 21.92
N MET A 85 -7.60 55.52 21.68
CA MET A 85 -6.74 54.80 22.64
C MET A 85 -6.18 53.55 21.95
N ALA A 86 -4.86 53.52 21.80
CA ALA A 86 -4.10 52.30 21.58
C ALA A 86 -3.80 51.68 22.95
N THR A 87 -4.09 50.39 23.13
CA THR A 87 -3.22 49.40 23.81
C THR A 87 -3.90 48.03 23.88
N GLU A 88 -3.09 47.01 23.58
CA GLU A 88 -3.06 45.67 24.15
C GLU A 88 -3.87 44.50 23.55
N ALA A 89 -3.10 43.40 23.47
CA ALA A 89 -3.47 41.99 23.43
C ALA A 89 -3.95 41.38 22.11
N SER A 90 -2.94 41.09 21.28
CA SER A 90 -2.88 39.86 20.50
C SER A 90 -3.13 38.63 21.38
N GLN A 91 -4.14 37.82 21.06
CA GLN A 91 -4.15 36.35 21.11
C GLN A 91 -5.60 35.86 21.11
N GLU A 92 -6.03 35.31 19.99
CA GLU A 92 -6.90 34.12 19.94
C GLU A 92 -6.80 33.55 18.53
N ALA A 93 -5.65 32.92 18.26
CA ALA A 93 -5.56 31.94 17.20
C ALA A 93 -6.24 30.66 17.73
N GLY A 94 -7.21 30.14 16.97
CA GLY A 94 -8.05 29.01 17.36
C GLY A 94 -7.24 27.82 17.90
N SER A 95 -7.41 27.56 19.19
CA SER A 95 -6.99 26.32 19.83
C SER A 95 -7.81 25.17 19.24
N ALA A 96 -7.17 24.27 18.48
CA ALA A 96 -7.76 22.97 18.18
C ALA A 96 -8.12 22.29 19.50
N ALA A 97 -9.41 22.02 19.72
CA ALA A 97 -9.88 21.38 20.95
C ALA A 97 -9.17 20.03 21.11
N SER A 98 -8.40 19.86 22.19
CA SER A 98 -7.69 18.62 22.48
C SER A 98 -8.67 17.47 22.68
N THR A 99 -8.39 16.29 22.11
CA THR A 99 -9.23 15.10 22.32
C THR A 99 -9.29 14.74 23.81
N PRO A 100 -10.49 14.51 24.40
CA PRO A 100 -10.62 14.16 25.81
C PRO A 100 -9.80 12.92 26.20
N ALA A 101 -9.06 12.98 27.32
CA ALA A 101 -8.20 11.89 27.79
C ALA A 101 -8.95 10.54 27.92
N ALA A 102 -10.21 10.57 28.35
CA ALA A 102 -11.06 9.39 28.46
C ALA A 102 -11.27 8.62 27.14
N LEU A 103 -11.13 9.28 25.98
CA LEU A 103 -11.17 8.62 24.67
C LEU A 103 -9.82 8.00 24.28
N LEU A 104 -8.71 8.50 24.85
CA LEU A 104 -7.35 8.04 24.55
C LEU A 104 -6.92 6.87 25.43
N GLU A 105 -7.23 6.93 26.74
CA GLU A 105 -6.88 5.91 27.73
C GLU A 105 -7.14 4.45 27.30
N PRO A 106 -8.29 4.09 26.71
CA PRO A 106 -8.56 2.69 26.37
C PRO A 106 -7.78 2.21 25.14
N ILE A 107 -7.24 3.10 24.29
CA ILE A 107 -6.66 2.74 22.98
C ILE A 107 -5.49 1.77 23.14
N ALA A 108 -4.60 2.01 24.10
CA ALA A 108 -3.45 1.15 24.35
C ALA A 108 -3.85 -0.30 24.67
N ASN A 109 -4.78 -0.46 25.62
CA ASN A 109 -5.25 -1.76 26.06
C ASN A 109 -6.07 -2.48 24.97
N ASN A 110 -6.92 -1.73 24.27
CA ASN A 110 -7.70 -2.24 23.15
C ASN A 110 -6.79 -2.75 22.02
N LEU A 111 -5.79 -1.95 21.62
CA LEU A 111 -4.82 -2.33 20.60
C LEU A 111 -4.05 -3.59 21.00
N LYS A 112 -3.55 -3.65 22.25
CA LYS A 112 -2.87 -4.83 22.78
C LYS A 112 -3.75 -6.08 22.73
N SER A 113 -5.03 -5.96 23.11
CA SER A 113 -6.01 -7.05 23.05
C SER A 113 -6.26 -7.54 21.62
N VAL A 114 -6.42 -6.61 20.66
CA VAL A 114 -6.61 -6.97 19.25
C VAL A 114 -5.37 -7.64 18.67
N LEU A 115 -4.17 -7.12 18.95
CA LEU A 115 -2.91 -7.71 18.50
C LEU A 115 -2.73 -9.14 19.04
N ALA A 116 -3.02 -9.37 20.31
CA ALA A 116 -2.97 -10.71 20.90
C ALA A 116 -3.92 -11.70 20.19
N LYS A 117 -5.16 -11.26 19.87
CA LYS A 117 -6.11 -12.09 19.11
C LYS A 117 -5.67 -12.38 17.68
N VAL A 118 -4.99 -11.43 17.04
CA VAL A 118 -4.41 -11.62 15.70
C VAL A 118 -3.29 -12.65 15.74
N GLU A 119 -2.39 -12.54 16.71
CA GLU A 119 -1.27 -13.47 16.91
C GLU A 119 -1.75 -14.89 17.27
N GLU A 120 -2.74 -15.00 18.16
CA GLU A 120 -3.38 -16.26 18.52
C GLU A 120 -4.00 -16.94 17.30
N ALA A 121 -4.83 -16.21 16.53
CA ALA A 121 -5.47 -16.77 15.34
C ALA A 121 -4.46 -17.20 14.27
N ALA A 122 -3.36 -16.44 14.10
CA ALA A 122 -2.29 -16.78 13.15
C ALA A 122 -1.52 -18.03 13.60
N SER A 123 -1.26 -18.15 14.91
CA SER A 123 -0.62 -19.33 15.50
C SER A 123 -1.48 -20.58 15.36
N SER A 124 -2.80 -20.48 15.62
CA SER A 124 -3.73 -21.60 15.41
C SER A 124 -3.72 -22.09 13.96
N ARG A 125 -3.77 -21.16 12.99
CA ARG A 125 -3.70 -21.52 11.56
C ARG A 125 -2.39 -22.22 11.22
N GLN A 126 -1.27 -21.79 11.78
CA GLN A 126 0.02 -22.40 11.52
C GLN A 126 0.08 -23.85 12.04
N GLN A 127 -0.52 -24.12 13.20
CA GLN A 127 -0.58 -25.47 13.78
C GLN A 127 -1.48 -26.41 12.95
N GLU A 128 -2.59 -25.91 12.41
CA GLU A 128 -3.50 -26.68 11.56
C GLU A 128 -2.89 -27.00 10.18
N SER A 129 -1.97 -26.16 9.69
CA SER A 129 -1.27 -26.38 8.42
C SER A 129 -0.06 -27.33 8.60
N SER A 130 -0.33 -28.63 8.68
CA SER A 130 0.65 -29.69 8.99
C SER A 130 1.73 -29.97 7.92
N THR A 131 1.92 -29.10 6.92
CA THR A 131 2.61 -29.43 5.66
C THR A 131 3.68 -28.46 5.18
N SER A 132 4.12 -27.47 5.97
CA SER A 132 5.22 -26.61 5.54
C SER A 132 6.25 -26.31 6.63
N ASN A 133 7.49 -26.73 6.39
CA ASN A 133 8.70 -26.31 7.10
C ASN A 133 9.03 -24.82 6.81
N GLU A 134 8.04 -23.93 6.78
CA GLU A 134 8.29 -22.49 6.73
C GLU A 134 8.64 -22.01 8.14
N SER A 135 9.94 -21.85 8.39
CA SER A 135 10.48 -21.46 9.71
C SER A 135 10.16 -20.01 10.12
N GLY A 136 9.41 -19.27 9.32
CA GLY A 136 8.88 -17.94 9.66
C GLY A 136 7.38 -18.03 9.87
N GLY A 137 6.91 -17.91 11.11
CA GLY A 137 5.49 -18.02 11.44
C GLY A 137 4.56 -17.10 10.63
N ILE A 138 3.27 -17.43 10.60
CA ILE A 138 2.27 -16.67 9.83
C ILE A 138 2.15 -15.26 10.42
N LYS A 139 2.60 -14.25 9.69
CA LYS A 139 2.48 -12.84 10.08
C LYS A 139 1.31 -12.17 9.39
N VAL A 140 0.30 -11.79 10.16
CA VAL A 140 -0.88 -11.04 9.68
C VAL A 140 -0.70 -9.56 10.02
N ARG A 141 -0.95 -8.68 9.04
CA ARG A 141 -0.97 -7.23 9.24
C ARG A 141 -2.28 -6.80 9.89
N LEU A 142 -2.20 -5.99 10.94
CA LEU A 142 -3.35 -5.27 11.49
C LEU A 142 -3.40 -3.84 10.93
N VAL A 143 -4.43 -3.52 10.15
CA VAL A 143 -4.75 -2.16 9.72
C VAL A 143 -5.76 -1.58 10.71
N ALA A 144 -5.34 -0.58 11.48
CA ALA A 144 -6.20 0.09 12.46
C ALA A 144 -7.08 1.12 11.75
N VAL A 145 -8.38 0.87 11.67
CA VAL A 145 -9.34 1.70 10.93
C VAL A 145 -9.78 2.88 11.78
N SER A 146 -9.24 4.06 11.48
CA SER A 146 -9.39 5.31 12.24
C SER A 146 -10.40 6.29 11.66
N LYS A 147 -11.21 5.87 10.68
CA LYS A 147 -12.28 6.71 10.11
C LYS A 147 -13.18 7.31 11.20
N THR A 148 -13.53 8.57 11.02
CA THR A 148 -14.28 9.41 11.95
C THR A 148 -13.64 9.58 13.33
N LYS A 149 -12.34 9.27 13.49
CA LYS A 149 -11.60 9.45 14.76
C LYS A 149 -10.57 10.58 14.61
N PRO A 150 -10.40 11.44 15.62
CA PRO A 150 -9.43 12.53 15.57
C PRO A 150 -7.99 12.01 15.52
N SER A 151 -7.08 12.85 15.02
CA SER A 151 -5.66 12.53 14.86
C SER A 151 -4.97 12.16 16.18
N ASP A 152 -5.39 12.70 17.33
CA ASP A 152 -4.82 12.34 18.64
C ASP A 152 -4.98 10.86 18.98
N MET A 153 -6.09 10.23 18.56
CA MET A 153 -6.30 8.79 18.76
C MET A 153 -5.32 7.96 17.91
N ILE A 154 -4.98 8.45 16.72
CA ILE A 154 -3.97 7.85 15.85
C ILE A 154 -2.59 8.00 16.49
N ARG A 155 -2.26 9.19 17.01
CA ARG A 155 -1.01 9.43 17.77
C ARG A 155 -0.89 8.48 18.95
N GLU A 156 -1.97 8.27 19.70
CA GLU A 156 -1.97 7.36 20.83
C GLU A 156 -1.70 5.92 20.40
N ALA A 157 -2.43 5.40 19.40
CA ALA A 157 -2.14 4.08 18.85
C ALA A 157 -0.70 3.95 18.31
N TYR A 158 -0.18 5.01 17.69
CA TYR A 158 1.19 5.07 17.17
C TYR A 158 2.25 4.94 18.28
N ARG A 159 2.04 5.59 19.43
CA ARG A 159 2.93 5.46 20.62
C ARG A 159 3.03 4.01 21.09
N HIS A 160 1.97 3.23 20.92
CA HIS A 160 1.92 1.80 21.23
C HIS A 160 2.31 0.89 20.06
N GLY A 161 3.07 1.41 19.10
CA GLY A 161 3.69 0.62 18.03
C GLY A 161 2.82 0.40 16.79
N GLN A 162 1.57 0.88 16.76
CA GLN A 162 0.75 0.78 15.55
C GLN A 162 1.34 1.64 14.43
N ARG A 163 1.39 1.12 13.20
CA ARG A 163 1.92 1.83 12.03
C ARG A 163 0.97 1.85 10.84
N TYR A 164 0.10 0.85 10.71
CA TYR A 164 -0.83 0.74 9.58
C TYR A 164 -2.20 1.31 9.96
N PHE A 165 -2.64 2.35 9.26
CA PHE A 165 -3.90 3.03 9.55
C PHE A 165 -4.81 3.08 8.32
N GLY A 166 -6.09 2.79 8.52
CA GLY A 166 -7.09 2.69 7.47
C GLY A 166 -8.09 3.86 7.50
N GLU A 167 -8.31 4.51 6.36
CA GLU A 167 -9.28 5.59 6.20
C GLU A 167 -10.25 5.34 5.05
N ASN A 168 -11.48 5.86 5.20
CA ASN A 168 -12.56 5.67 4.22
C ASN A 168 -12.85 6.92 3.38
N TYR A 169 -12.49 8.11 3.86
CA TYR A 169 -12.86 9.38 3.24
C TYR A 169 -11.61 10.13 2.81
N VAL A 170 -11.55 10.54 1.54
CA VAL A 170 -10.35 11.15 0.95
C VAL A 170 -9.97 12.45 1.66
N GLN A 171 -10.94 13.29 1.99
CA GLN A 171 -10.71 14.56 2.68
C GLN A 171 -10.18 14.36 4.09
N GLU A 172 -10.80 13.44 4.84
CA GLU A 172 -10.38 13.11 6.20
C GLU A 172 -8.95 12.56 6.21
N LEU A 173 -8.64 11.64 5.29
CA LEU A 173 -7.31 11.08 5.16
C LEU A 173 -6.29 12.16 4.77
N ALA A 174 -6.58 13.04 3.82
CA ALA A 174 -5.67 14.11 3.42
C ALA A 174 -5.36 15.07 4.59
N GLN A 175 -6.37 15.42 5.38
CA GLN A 175 -6.21 16.24 6.59
C GLN A 175 -5.31 15.53 7.63
N LYS A 176 -5.59 14.26 7.91
CA LYS A 176 -4.78 13.45 8.86
C LYS A 176 -3.33 13.30 8.39
N MET A 177 -3.11 13.10 7.10
CA MET A 177 -1.77 13.07 6.54
C MET A 177 -1.03 14.37 6.83
N GLU A 178 -1.67 15.54 6.66
CA GLU A 178 -1.05 16.83 6.96
C GLU A 178 -0.76 17.02 8.46
N GLU A 179 -1.74 16.72 9.31
CA GLU A 179 -1.66 16.86 10.78
C GLU A 179 -0.63 15.92 11.42
N LEU A 180 -0.39 14.75 10.83
CA LEU A 180 0.46 13.68 11.37
C LEU A 180 1.79 13.55 10.62
N THR A 181 2.23 14.61 9.94
CA THR A 181 3.51 14.64 9.21
C THR A 181 4.72 14.39 10.11
N ASP A 182 4.63 14.67 11.40
CA ASP A 182 5.66 14.37 12.40
C ASP A 182 5.77 12.87 12.73
N LEU A 183 4.87 12.03 12.23
CA LEU A 183 4.89 10.57 12.39
C LEU A 183 5.18 9.87 11.05
N PRO A 184 6.44 9.92 10.55
CA PRO A 184 6.79 9.53 9.19
C PRO A 184 6.57 8.05 8.89
N ASP A 185 6.60 7.18 9.91
CA ASP A 185 6.49 5.73 9.75
C ASP A 185 5.04 5.23 9.59
N ILE A 186 4.05 6.14 9.62
CA ILE A 186 2.66 5.76 9.35
C ILE A 186 2.53 5.27 7.91
N ARG A 187 1.87 4.13 7.75
CA ARG A 187 1.47 3.56 6.47
C ARG A 187 -0.03 3.65 6.34
N TRP A 188 -0.46 4.53 5.45
CA TRP A 188 -1.88 4.77 5.20
C TRP A 188 -2.46 3.74 4.25
N HIS A 189 -3.68 3.30 4.54
CA HIS A 189 -4.48 2.43 3.70
C HIS A 189 -5.78 3.16 3.39
N PHE A 190 -6.03 3.50 2.13
CA PHE A 190 -7.33 3.97 1.70
C PHE A 190 -8.22 2.76 1.38
N ILE A 191 -9.26 2.58 2.20
CA ILE A 191 -10.15 1.40 2.20
C ILE A 191 -11.63 1.76 1.96
N GLY A 192 -11.90 3.02 1.60
CA GLY A 192 -13.22 3.49 1.19
C GLY A 192 -13.39 3.45 -0.33
N HIS A 193 -14.63 3.52 -0.82
CA HIS A 193 -14.85 3.57 -2.26
C HIS A 193 -14.19 4.81 -2.89
N LEU A 194 -13.30 4.59 -3.87
CA LEU A 194 -12.53 5.66 -4.51
C LEU A 194 -13.18 6.13 -5.80
N GLN A 195 -13.89 7.25 -5.73
CA GLN A 195 -14.40 7.91 -6.93
C GLN A 195 -13.25 8.49 -7.77
N SER A 196 -13.32 8.38 -9.10
CA SER A 196 -12.24 8.82 -9.99
C SER A 196 -11.87 10.30 -9.78
N ASN A 197 -12.85 11.19 -9.61
CA ASN A 197 -12.62 12.62 -9.35
C ASN A 197 -11.91 12.90 -8.01
N LYS A 198 -11.87 11.93 -7.09
CA LYS A 198 -11.21 12.05 -5.78
C LYS A 198 -9.84 11.37 -5.72
N ALA A 199 -9.51 10.50 -6.67
CA ALA A 199 -8.20 9.85 -6.75
C ALA A 199 -7.04 10.85 -6.79
N GLN A 200 -7.18 11.95 -7.54
CA GLN A 200 -6.17 13.01 -7.58
C GLN A 200 -6.04 13.75 -6.25
N GLN A 201 -7.15 13.98 -5.55
CA GLN A 201 -7.13 14.65 -4.25
C GLN A 201 -6.42 13.77 -3.21
N LEU A 202 -6.69 12.47 -3.21
CA LEU A 202 -6.03 11.50 -2.34
C LEU A 202 -4.51 11.52 -2.51
N LEU A 203 -4.03 11.44 -3.76
CA LEU A 203 -2.60 11.41 -4.06
C LEU A 203 -1.91 12.76 -3.79
N LYS A 204 -2.61 13.89 -3.92
CA LYS A 204 -2.10 15.19 -3.48
C LYS A 204 -1.90 15.25 -1.96
N GLY A 205 -2.79 14.64 -1.17
CA GLY A 205 -2.61 14.50 0.28
C GLY A 205 -1.34 13.72 0.62
N ALA A 206 -1.11 12.59 -0.05
CA ALA A 206 0.11 11.80 0.12
C ALA A 206 1.38 12.54 -0.28
N LYS A 207 1.29 13.48 -1.23
CA LYS A 207 2.42 14.31 -1.63
C LYS A 207 2.94 15.19 -0.48
N VAL A 208 2.06 15.64 0.41
CA VAL A 208 2.47 16.41 1.61
C VAL A 208 3.42 15.60 2.50
N LEU A 209 3.20 14.28 2.63
CA LEU A 209 4.09 13.41 3.40
C LEU A 209 5.48 13.32 2.77
N VAL A 210 5.52 13.10 1.44
CA VAL A 210 6.77 12.99 0.68
C VAL A 210 7.56 14.30 0.68
N ASP A 211 6.87 15.43 0.53
CA ASP A 211 7.51 16.75 0.47
C ASP A 211 8.12 17.14 1.83
N LYS A 212 7.52 16.73 2.96
CA LYS A 212 8.02 17.05 4.31
C LYS A 212 9.04 16.05 4.85
N ASN A 213 8.85 14.76 4.60
CA ASN A 213 9.66 13.69 5.21
C ASN A 213 10.66 13.06 4.23
N GLY A 214 10.68 13.51 2.97
CA GLY A 214 11.18 12.71 1.86
C GLY A 214 10.24 11.54 1.57
N ALA A 215 10.37 10.89 0.41
CA ALA A 215 9.79 9.56 0.29
C ALA A 215 10.41 8.73 1.41
N SER A 216 9.60 8.16 2.31
CA SER A 216 10.10 7.22 3.31
C SER A 216 10.55 5.96 2.57
N VAL A 217 11.76 6.03 2.04
CA VAL A 217 12.35 4.94 1.28
C VAL A 217 12.78 3.91 2.31
N GLU A 218 12.03 2.83 2.44
CA GLU A 218 12.68 1.56 2.78
C GLU A 218 13.64 1.27 1.63
N VAL A 219 14.88 1.72 1.78
CA VAL A 219 15.98 1.27 0.94
C VAL A 219 16.28 -0.13 1.42
N GLU A 220 15.53 -1.13 0.93
CA GLU A 220 16.11 -2.46 0.86
C GLU A 220 17.36 -2.33 0.00
N GLN A 221 18.52 -2.71 0.54
CA GLN A 221 19.85 -2.46 -0.04
C GLN A 221 20.11 -3.16 -1.39
N SER A 222 19.09 -3.73 -2.00
CA SER A 222 19.04 -4.20 -3.37
C SER A 222 18.51 -3.09 -4.28
N LYS A 223 19.41 -2.50 -5.08
CA LYS A 223 19.28 -1.41 -6.08
C LYS A 223 18.14 -1.49 -7.13
N VAL A 224 17.09 -2.29 -6.93
CA VAL A 224 16.25 -2.79 -8.02
C VAL A 224 14.77 -2.44 -7.88
N GLU A 225 14.25 -2.15 -6.67
CA GLU A 225 12.84 -1.79 -6.49
C GLU A 225 12.62 -0.28 -6.37
N ALA A 226 11.60 0.24 -7.04
CA ALA A 226 11.20 1.64 -6.91
C ALA A 226 10.75 1.93 -5.46
N PRO A 227 11.13 3.08 -4.87
CA PRO A 227 10.58 3.57 -3.61
C PRO A 227 9.07 3.43 -3.53
N ARG A 228 8.55 3.08 -2.35
CA ARG A 228 7.12 2.87 -2.13
C ARG A 228 6.51 4.09 -1.45
N LEU A 229 5.29 4.44 -1.82
CA LEU A 229 4.53 5.46 -1.08
C LEU A 229 4.05 4.88 0.26
N ASN A 230 4.02 5.70 1.31
CA ASN A 230 3.34 5.38 2.58
C ASN A 230 1.81 5.45 2.46
N LEU A 231 1.29 5.08 1.30
CA LEU A 231 -0.13 5.00 0.97
C LEU A 231 -0.35 3.73 0.14
N THR A 232 -1.34 2.94 0.55
CA THR A 232 -1.89 1.82 -0.19
C THR A 232 -3.35 2.11 -0.53
N VAL A 233 -3.80 1.80 -1.74
CA VAL A 233 -5.23 1.90 -2.12
C VAL A 233 -5.80 0.50 -2.26
N GLU A 234 -6.71 0.12 -1.37
CA GLU A 234 -7.22 -1.26 -1.36
C GLU A 234 -8.50 -1.48 -2.19
N THR A 235 -9.00 -0.42 -2.81
CA THR A 235 -10.35 -0.39 -3.41
C THR A 235 -10.32 -0.22 -4.93
N VAL A 236 -9.28 -0.71 -5.61
CA VAL A 236 -9.20 -0.61 -7.07
C VAL A 236 -10.10 -1.66 -7.69
N ASP A 237 -11.07 -1.23 -8.49
CA ASP A 237 -12.12 -2.11 -9.04
C ASP A 237 -12.38 -1.88 -10.54
N SER A 238 -11.52 -1.13 -11.24
CA SER A 238 -11.70 -0.88 -12.67
C SER A 238 -10.42 -0.43 -13.36
N GLU A 239 -10.32 -0.71 -14.65
CA GLU A 239 -9.21 -0.19 -15.47
C GLU A 239 -9.16 1.33 -15.47
N LYS A 240 -10.33 1.98 -15.47
CA LYS A 240 -10.43 3.44 -15.48
C LYS A 240 -9.79 4.04 -14.24
N LEU A 241 -10.06 3.46 -13.06
CA LEU A 241 -9.45 3.90 -11.82
C LEU A 241 -7.95 3.59 -11.80
N ALA A 242 -7.53 2.40 -12.24
CA ALA A 242 -6.12 2.02 -12.33
C ALA A 242 -5.34 2.96 -13.26
N LYS A 243 -5.82 3.25 -14.47
CA LYS A 243 -5.22 4.22 -15.41
C LYS A 243 -5.03 5.58 -14.75
N LEU A 244 -6.07 6.08 -14.09
CA LEU A 244 -6.03 7.39 -13.43
C LEU A 244 -5.02 7.43 -12.28
N LEU A 245 -4.99 6.40 -11.43
CA LEU A 245 -4.02 6.29 -10.35
C LEU A 245 -2.59 6.24 -10.93
N ASN A 246 -2.35 5.38 -11.92
CA ASN A 246 -1.04 5.25 -12.56
C ASN A 246 -0.52 6.58 -13.12
N GLN A 247 -1.34 7.29 -13.91
CA GLN A 247 -0.99 8.59 -14.49
C GLN A 247 -0.76 9.66 -13.44
N THR A 248 -1.55 9.63 -12.36
CA THR A 248 -1.41 10.62 -11.29
C THR A 248 -0.15 10.35 -10.46
N VAL A 249 0.18 9.07 -10.22
CA VAL A 249 1.42 8.68 -9.53
C VAL A 249 2.64 9.07 -10.36
N GLU A 250 2.65 8.78 -11.66
CA GLU A 250 3.71 9.20 -12.59
C GLU A 250 4.01 10.70 -12.50
N LYS A 251 2.94 11.51 -12.47
CA LYS A 251 3.04 12.97 -12.43
C LYS A 251 3.52 13.51 -11.09
N LEU A 252 3.07 12.92 -9.98
CA LEU A 252 3.31 13.46 -8.62
C LEU A 252 4.52 12.83 -7.93
N PHE A 253 4.87 11.60 -8.31
CA PHE A 253 5.85 10.74 -7.66
C PHE A 253 6.69 9.98 -8.70
N PRO A 254 7.51 10.68 -9.51
CA PRO A 254 8.21 10.07 -10.66
C PRO A 254 9.21 8.96 -10.29
N THR A 255 9.57 8.85 -9.01
CA THR A 255 10.51 7.84 -8.49
C THR A 255 9.84 6.84 -7.54
N ALA A 256 8.51 6.82 -7.44
CA ALA A 256 7.84 5.92 -6.51
C ALA A 256 6.62 5.23 -7.14
N ALA A 257 6.29 4.05 -6.60
CA ALA A 257 5.11 3.30 -7.00
C ALA A 257 4.08 3.25 -5.88
N LEU A 258 2.80 3.17 -6.28
CA LEU A 258 1.67 3.03 -5.38
C LEU A 258 1.29 1.55 -5.23
N ASP A 259 1.28 1.08 -3.98
CA ASP A 259 0.76 -0.25 -3.65
C ASP A 259 -0.78 -0.23 -3.74
N ILE A 260 -1.34 -1.24 -4.40
CA ILE A 260 -2.80 -1.38 -4.59
C ILE A 260 -3.30 -2.78 -4.28
N PHE A 261 -4.58 -2.88 -3.92
CA PHE A 261 -5.33 -4.13 -3.91
C PHE A 261 -6.51 -4.03 -4.87
N LEU A 262 -6.89 -5.17 -5.45
CA LEU A 262 -8.12 -5.28 -6.21
C LEU A 262 -9.29 -5.61 -5.28
N GLN A 263 -10.32 -4.79 -5.28
CA GLN A 263 -11.52 -5.05 -4.48
C GLN A 263 -12.47 -5.96 -5.24
N LEU A 264 -12.73 -7.15 -4.70
CA LEU A 264 -13.75 -8.04 -5.22
C LEU A 264 -15.11 -7.74 -4.60
N ASN A 265 -16.14 -7.85 -5.42
CA ASN A 265 -17.50 -8.01 -4.94
C ASN A 265 -17.76 -9.50 -4.66
N SER A 266 -17.58 -9.90 -3.41
CA SER A 266 -17.82 -11.30 -3.01
C SER A 266 -19.27 -11.60 -2.65
N SER A 267 -20.12 -10.58 -2.59
CA SER A 267 -21.49 -10.71 -2.08
C SER A 267 -22.54 -11.14 -3.11
N GLY A 268 -22.18 -11.20 -4.39
CA GLY A 268 -23.08 -11.57 -5.49
C GLY A 268 -24.14 -10.52 -5.85
N GLU A 269 -24.25 -9.40 -5.12
CA GLU A 269 -25.17 -8.32 -5.47
C GLU A 269 -24.52 -7.31 -6.43
N GLU A 270 -25.11 -7.11 -7.61
CA GLU A 270 -24.61 -6.18 -8.65
C GLU A 270 -24.48 -4.72 -8.17
N SER A 271 -25.21 -4.32 -7.13
CA SER A 271 -25.22 -2.95 -6.61
C SER A 271 -24.01 -2.60 -5.74
N LYS A 272 -23.18 -3.58 -5.39
CA LYS A 272 -22.02 -3.39 -4.50
C LYS A 272 -20.74 -3.16 -5.27
N ASN A 273 -19.90 -2.28 -4.71
CA ASN A 273 -18.60 -1.94 -5.27
C ASN A 273 -17.65 -3.14 -5.28
N GLY A 274 -16.81 -3.21 -6.31
CA GLY A 274 -15.83 -4.26 -6.51
C GLY A 274 -16.01 -4.96 -7.86
N ILE A 275 -14.93 -5.57 -8.34
CA ILE A 275 -14.93 -6.39 -9.55
C ILE A 275 -15.56 -7.76 -9.28
N SER A 276 -16.16 -8.32 -10.33
CA SER A 276 -16.55 -9.72 -10.37
C SER A 276 -15.30 -10.62 -10.36
N ALA A 277 -15.47 -11.89 -10.00
CA ALA A 277 -14.39 -12.87 -10.11
C ALA A 277 -13.96 -13.11 -11.57
N GLU A 278 -14.89 -12.94 -12.52
CA GLU A 278 -14.64 -13.14 -13.96
C GLU A 278 -13.77 -12.02 -14.56
N ASP A 279 -13.99 -10.78 -14.11
CA ASP A 279 -13.26 -9.59 -14.59
C ASP A 279 -11.91 -9.39 -13.88
N LEU A 280 -11.60 -10.21 -12.87
CA LEU A 280 -10.38 -10.10 -12.09
C LEU A 280 -9.10 -10.28 -12.90
N LEU A 281 -9.00 -11.39 -13.65
CA LEU A 281 -7.83 -11.70 -14.45
C LEU A 281 -7.60 -10.69 -15.57
N PRO A 282 -8.64 -10.26 -16.34
CA PRO A 282 -8.51 -9.16 -17.29
C PRO A 282 -7.93 -7.88 -16.66
N LEU A 283 -8.46 -7.45 -15.51
CA LEU A 283 -8.00 -6.24 -14.84
C LEU A 283 -6.56 -6.36 -14.32
N ALA A 284 -6.21 -7.50 -13.70
CA ALA A 284 -4.84 -7.73 -13.22
C ALA A 284 -3.82 -7.71 -14.37
N ASN A 285 -4.15 -8.39 -15.48
CA ASN A 285 -3.33 -8.37 -16.70
C ASN A 285 -3.17 -6.97 -17.27
N PHE A 286 -4.26 -6.19 -17.29
CA PHE A 286 -4.21 -4.78 -17.69
C PHE A 286 -3.22 -4.00 -16.82
N ILE A 287 -3.29 -4.12 -15.49
CA ILE A 287 -2.41 -3.42 -14.54
C ILE A 287 -0.95 -3.83 -14.74
N TRP A 288 -0.66 -5.13 -14.80
CA TRP A 288 0.71 -5.62 -14.97
C TRP A 288 1.36 -5.09 -16.25
N LYS A 289 0.61 -5.03 -17.35
CA LYS A 289 1.13 -4.63 -18.66
C LYS A 289 1.21 -3.12 -18.87
N THR A 290 0.31 -2.34 -18.27
CA THR A 290 0.11 -0.93 -18.65
C THR A 290 0.27 0.07 -17.51
N CYS A 291 0.37 -0.38 -16.26
CA CYS A 291 0.42 0.49 -15.09
C CYS A 291 1.74 0.32 -14.33
N PRO A 292 2.88 0.81 -14.85
CA PRO A 292 4.20 0.61 -14.25
C PRO A 292 4.36 1.30 -12.88
N ASN A 293 3.56 2.32 -12.58
CA ASN A 293 3.61 3.06 -11.33
C ASN A 293 2.68 2.46 -10.25
N LEU A 294 2.04 1.33 -10.55
CA LEU A 294 1.20 0.59 -9.62
C LEU A 294 1.80 -0.78 -9.32
N ARG A 295 1.70 -1.18 -8.05
CA ARG A 295 2.14 -2.48 -7.57
C ARG A 295 0.96 -3.22 -6.97
N LEU A 296 0.53 -4.27 -7.65
CA LEU A 296 -0.55 -5.13 -7.21
C LEU A 296 -0.07 -5.96 -6.03
N LYS A 297 -0.50 -5.62 -4.82
CA LYS A 297 -0.11 -6.34 -3.60
C LYS A 297 -1.03 -7.49 -3.27
N GLY A 298 -2.30 -7.43 -3.66
CA GLY A 298 -3.25 -8.43 -3.26
C GLY A 298 -4.69 -8.16 -3.65
N LEU A 299 -5.58 -8.90 -3.00
CA LEU A 299 -7.03 -8.81 -3.14
C LEU A 299 -7.67 -8.31 -1.85
N MET A 300 -8.77 -7.58 -1.98
CA MET A 300 -9.56 -7.08 -0.86
C MET A 300 -11.02 -7.46 -1.03
N THR A 301 -11.70 -7.83 0.06
CA THR A 301 -13.17 -7.85 0.10
C THR A 301 -13.69 -7.27 1.41
N ILE A 302 -14.86 -6.63 1.33
CA ILE A 302 -15.65 -6.19 2.49
C ILE A 302 -16.51 -7.35 3.03
N GLY A 303 -16.78 -8.37 2.19
CA GLY A 303 -17.71 -9.46 2.46
C GLY A 303 -19.18 -9.04 2.35
N ALA A 304 -20.07 -10.02 2.28
CA ALA A 304 -21.51 -9.80 2.33
C ALA A 304 -21.92 -9.24 3.71
N PRO A 305 -22.89 -8.32 3.78
CA PRO A 305 -23.48 -7.85 5.03
C PRO A 305 -24.41 -8.92 5.60
N ASP A 306 -23.89 -10.11 5.92
CA ASP A 306 -24.68 -11.08 6.67
C ASP A 306 -24.51 -10.84 8.18
N TYR A 307 -25.63 -10.66 8.85
CA TYR A 307 -25.80 -10.45 10.29
C TYR A 307 -26.11 -11.76 11.03
N SER A 308 -26.18 -12.89 10.32
CA SER A 308 -26.67 -14.18 10.82
C SER A 308 -25.72 -15.37 10.62
N GLY A 309 -24.63 -15.22 9.85
CA GLY A 309 -23.75 -16.33 9.45
C GLY A 309 -22.27 -15.98 9.32
N CYS A 310 -21.45 -17.04 9.26
CA CYS A 310 -20.01 -16.98 9.07
C CYS A 310 -19.67 -16.66 7.60
N ARG A 311 -18.85 -15.65 7.33
CA ARG A 311 -18.49 -15.18 5.96
C ARG A 311 -17.45 -16.05 5.25
N THR A 312 -17.44 -17.34 5.52
CA THR A 312 -16.44 -18.29 4.99
C THR A 312 -16.47 -18.38 3.46
N GLU A 313 -17.64 -18.22 2.84
CA GLU A 313 -17.78 -18.24 1.37
C GLU A 313 -17.06 -17.06 0.71
N ASP A 314 -17.19 -15.86 1.28
CA ASP A 314 -16.46 -14.66 0.81
C ASP A 314 -14.94 -14.88 0.87
N PHE A 315 -14.46 -15.49 1.97
CA PHE A 315 -13.04 -15.76 2.17
C PHE A 315 -12.55 -16.86 1.23
N ALA A 316 -13.32 -17.92 1.02
CA ALA A 316 -13.01 -18.99 0.08
C ALA A 316 -12.95 -18.49 -1.38
N LEU A 317 -13.86 -17.59 -1.77
CA LEU A 317 -13.81 -16.93 -3.06
C LEU A 317 -12.50 -16.15 -3.23
N LEU A 318 -12.13 -15.32 -2.25
CA LEU A 318 -10.90 -14.52 -2.31
C LEU A 318 -9.64 -15.40 -2.38
N GLN A 319 -9.61 -16.52 -1.67
CA GLN A 319 -8.53 -17.50 -1.75
C GLN A 319 -8.42 -18.12 -3.15
N SER A 320 -9.56 -18.48 -3.75
CA SER A 320 -9.62 -19.05 -5.10
C SER A 320 -9.13 -18.04 -6.15
N CYS A 321 -9.59 -16.80 -6.06
CA CYS A 321 -9.15 -15.70 -6.91
C CYS A 321 -7.65 -15.40 -6.78
N ARG A 322 -7.10 -15.45 -5.56
CA ARG A 322 -5.66 -15.32 -5.34
C ARG A 322 -4.88 -16.43 -6.04
N LYS A 323 -5.36 -17.68 -5.98
CA LYS A 323 -4.72 -18.81 -6.66
C LYS A 323 -4.69 -18.60 -8.18
N GLN A 324 -5.82 -18.16 -8.77
CA GLN A 324 -5.89 -17.84 -10.20
C GLN A 324 -4.87 -16.75 -10.59
N LEU A 325 -4.74 -15.69 -9.78
CA LEU A 325 -3.74 -14.66 -10.03
C LEU A 325 -2.30 -15.20 -9.89
N GLN A 326 -2.04 -16.05 -8.90
CA GLN A 326 -0.72 -16.68 -8.72
C GLN A 326 -0.33 -17.57 -9.90
N GLU A 327 -1.30 -18.29 -10.49
CA GLU A 327 -1.10 -19.07 -11.70
C GLU A 327 -0.79 -18.15 -12.90
N ALA A 328 -1.57 -17.08 -13.09
CA ALA A 328 -1.34 -16.11 -14.16
C ALA A 328 -0.01 -15.34 -14.01
N MET A 329 0.49 -15.18 -12.79
CA MET A 329 1.80 -14.58 -12.53
C MET A 329 2.97 -15.40 -13.11
N ALA A 330 2.79 -16.70 -13.37
CA ALA A 330 3.81 -17.53 -13.99
C ALA A 330 4.13 -17.11 -15.44
N ASP A 331 3.18 -16.46 -16.11
CA ASP A 331 3.33 -15.97 -17.49
C ASP A 331 3.92 -14.54 -17.57
N LEU A 332 4.21 -13.91 -16.43
CA LEU A 332 4.79 -12.56 -16.40
C LEU A 332 6.30 -12.60 -16.63
N ASP A 333 6.81 -11.64 -17.38
CA ASP A 333 8.24 -11.46 -17.55
C ASP A 333 8.93 -11.05 -16.23
N ALA A 334 10.23 -11.32 -16.15
CA ALA A 334 11.02 -11.06 -14.94
C ALA A 334 11.06 -9.58 -14.55
N GLU A 335 11.00 -8.67 -15.53
CA GLU A 335 10.99 -7.23 -15.29
C GLU A 335 9.69 -6.79 -14.61
N THR A 336 8.56 -7.32 -15.07
CA THR A 336 7.24 -7.08 -14.48
C THR A 336 7.19 -7.64 -13.07
N LEU A 337 7.62 -8.89 -12.84
CA LEU A 337 7.69 -9.49 -11.50
C LEU A 337 8.51 -8.63 -10.54
N LEU A 338 9.68 -8.18 -10.99
CA LEU A 338 10.58 -7.33 -10.23
C LEU A 338 9.99 -5.95 -9.93
N ARG A 339 9.36 -5.30 -10.91
CA ARG A 339 8.66 -4.02 -10.73
C ARG A 339 7.51 -4.13 -9.72
N GLN A 340 6.79 -5.24 -9.75
CA GLN A 340 5.74 -5.53 -8.77
C GLN A 340 6.33 -5.84 -7.37
N GLY A 341 7.62 -6.13 -7.26
CA GLY A 341 8.29 -6.57 -6.04
C GLY A 341 7.83 -7.95 -5.61
N TYR A 342 7.58 -8.82 -6.59
CA TYR A 342 7.34 -10.24 -6.38
C TYR A 342 8.69 -10.97 -6.42
N SER A 343 9.23 -11.35 -5.26
CA SER A 343 10.47 -12.13 -5.22
C SER A 343 10.21 -13.61 -5.50
N SER A 344 10.98 -14.18 -6.41
CA SER A 344 11.03 -15.62 -6.73
C SER A 344 11.73 -16.45 -5.64
N SER A 345 12.50 -15.79 -4.75
CA SER A 345 13.24 -16.43 -3.67
C SER A 345 12.80 -15.89 -2.33
N THR A 346 12.77 -16.77 -1.32
CA THR A 346 12.66 -16.39 0.09
C THR A 346 13.66 -15.29 0.38
N GLY A 347 13.20 -14.06 0.66
CA GLY A 347 14.10 -12.98 1.07
C GLY A 347 14.91 -13.36 2.33
N GLU A 348 15.87 -12.54 2.74
CA GLU A 348 16.73 -12.76 3.93
C GLU A 348 15.97 -13.01 5.26
N GLN A 349 14.65 -12.83 5.26
CA GLN A 349 13.71 -13.12 6.36
C GLN A 349 12.83 -14.36 6.10
N GLY A 350 13.14 -15.20 5.11
CA GLY A 350 12.37 -16.40 4.75
C GLY A 350 11.05 -16.13 4.00
N ARG A 351 10.78 -14.88 3.55
CA ARG A 351 9.48 -14.51 2.97
C ARG A 351 9.41 -14.74 1.46
N LYS A 352 8.48 -15.59 1.03
CA LYS A 352 7.90 -15.56 -0.32
C LYS A 352 6.90 -14.40 -0.36
N VAL A 353 7.18 -13.32 -1.08
CA VAL A 353 6.23 -12.19 -1.21
C VAL A 353 5.13 -12.59 -2.20
N GLY A 354 4.15 -13.35 -1.71
CA GLY A 354 2.95 -13.69 -2.45
C GLY A 354 1.89 -12.59 -2.38
N LEU A 355 0.86 -12.72 -3.23
CA LEU A 355 -0.33 -11.88 -3.17
C LEU A 355 -1.00 -11.96 -1.79
N GLU A 356 -1.30 -10.80 -1.25
CA GLU A 356 -1.92 -10.61 0.06
C GLU A 356 -3.45 -10.70 -0.03
N LEU A 357 -4.10 -11.07 1.07
CA LEU A 357 -5.55 -11.06 1.23
C LEU A 357 -5.93 -10.08 2.34
N SER A 358 -6.57 -8.98 1.94
CA SER A 358 -7.17 -8.01 2.86
C SER A 358 -8.63 -8.37 3.10
N MET A 359 -8.89 -9.09 4.19
CA MET A 359 -10.24 -9.52 4.56
C MET A 359 -10.32 -9.77 6.07
N GLY A 360 -11.51 -9.58 6.63
CA GLY A 360 -11.75 -9.60 8.08
C GLY A 360 -11.76 -8.21 8.70
N MET A 361 -12.80 -7.96 9.49
CA MET A 361 -13.10 -6.76 10.25
C MET A 361 -13.34 -7.11 11.73
N SER A 362 -13.70 -6.13 12.56
CA SER A 362 -13.83 -6.28 14.02
C SER A 362 -14.57 -7.53 14.51
N ASN A 363 -15.55 -8.05 13.75
CA ASN A 363 -16.40 -9.16 14.16
C ASN A 363 -15.94 -10.53 13.64
N ASP A 364 -15.13 -10.57 12.58
CA ASP A 364 -14.81 -11.78 11.83
C ASP A 364 -13.31 -11.93 11.52
N PHE A 365 -12.44 -11.02 11.98
CA PHE A 365 -11.02 -11.04 11.64
C PHE A 365 -10.29 -12.31 12.11
N THR A 366 -10.67 -12.90 13.24
CA THR A 366 -10.05 -14.16 13.71
C THR A 366 -10.39 -15.33 12.79
N ILE A 367 -11.62 -15.37 12.28
CA ILE A 367 -12.05 -16.36 11.28
C ILE A 367 -11.33 -16.11 9.96
N ALA A 368 -11.29 -14.85 9.51
CA ALA A 368 -10.60 -14.47 8.28
C ALA A 368 -9.12 -14.87 8.28
N ILE A 369 -8.44 -14.75 9.44
CA ILE A 369 -7.04 -15.17 9.60
C ILE A 369 -6.89 -16.68 9.40
N LYS A 370 -7.76 -17.48 10.02
CA LYS A 370 -7.81 -18.94 9.84
C LYS A 370 -8.05 -19.31 8.37
N GLU A 371 -8.92 -18.55 7.71
CA GLU A 371 -9.27 -18.69 6.29
C GLU A 371 -8.29 -18.02 5.31
N GLY A 372 -7.05 -17.74 5.72
CA GLY A 372 -6.03 -17.31 4.77
C GLY A 372 -5.67 -15.84 4.78
N SER A 373 -6.37 -14.97 5.53
CA SER A 373 -6.12 -13.53 5.54
C SER A 373 -4.68 -13.20 5.93
N THR A 374 -4.09 -12.21 5.25
CA THR A 374 -2.76 -11.67 5.54
C THR A 374 -2.83 -10.22 6.03
N SER A 375 -4.00 -9.58 5.92
CA SER A 375 -4.26 -8.22 6.37
C SER A 375 -5.70 -8.12 6.87
N VAL A 376 -5.88 -7.72 8.14
CA VAL A 376 -7.20 -7.52 8.76
C VAL A 376 -7.42 -6.05 9.10
N ARG A 377 -8.68 -5.59 9.02
CA ARG A 377 -9.04 -4.17 9.15
C ARG A 377 -9.96 -3.94 10.34
N VAL A 378 -9.40 -3.55 11.48
CA VAL A 378 -10.14 -3.47 12.76
C VAL A 378 -10.29 -2.01 13.20
N GLY A 379 -11.51 -1.58 13.53
CA GLY A 379 -11.80 -0.20 13.93
C GLY A 379 -12.41 -0.08 15.33
N SER A 380 -13.68 -0.48 15.47
CA SER A 380 -14.45 -0.34 16.71
C SER A 380 -13.80 -1.00 17.92
N SER A 381 -13.12 -2.13 17.73
CA SER A 381 -12.42 -2.84 18.81
C SER A 381 -11.15 -2.13 19.28
N ILE A 382 -10.65 -1.14 18.53
CA ILE A 382 -9.47 -0.33 18.88
C ILE A 382 -9.90 1.04 19.41
N PHE A 383 -10.66 1.78 18.60
CA PHE A 383 -11.01 3.18 18.85
C PHE A 383 -12.41 3.40 19.46
N GLY A 384 -13.07 2.33 19.88
CA GLY A 384 -14.43 2.39 20.42
C GLY A 384 -15.52 2.69 19.38
N ALA A 385 -16.76 2.77 19.85
CA ALA A 385 -17.93 3.05 19.02
C ALA A 385 -17.84 4.44 18.35
N ARG A 386 -18.61 4.65 17.28
CA ARG A 386 -18.76 5.97 16.67
C ARG A 386 -19.66 6.83 17.54
N GLU A 387 -19.37 8.12 17.62
CA GLU A 387 -20.37 9.08 18.07
C GLU A 387 -21.53 9.03 17.07
N LYS A 388 -22.74 8.78 17.57
CA LYS A 388 -23.94 8.89 16.74
C LYS A 388 -24.11 10.38 16.43
N LYS A 389 -24.01 10.73 15.16
CA LYS A 389 -24.38 12.06 14.68
C LYS A 389 -25.88 12.28 14.79
#